data_AF-A0A972SLY8-F1
#
_entry.id   AF-A0A972SLY8-F1
#
_cell.length_a   1.000
_cell.length_b   1.000
_cell.length_c   1.000
_cell.angle_alpha   90.00
_cell.angle_beta   90.00
_cell.angle_gamma   90.00
#
_symmetry.space_group_name_H-M   'P 1'
#
loop_
_entity.id
_entity.type
_entity.pdbx_description
1 polymer ?
#
loop_
_entity_poly.entity_id
_entity_poly.type
_entity_poly.pdbx_seq_one_letter_code
_entity_poly.pdbx_strand_id
1 'polypeptide(L)' 'MASKSGDEVKVGDTLIVGFNGGIAQVKALRPYQGQLLELMGEGTQIASFHGTPAEMTLCAKSVFNVA' A
#
# COMPACT_ATOMS: atom_id res chain seq x y z
N MET A 1 2.91 10.32 13.14
CA MET A 1 3.21 9.62 11.88
C MET A 1 4.04 8.40 12.21
N ALA A 2 3.49 7.22 11.92
CA ALA A 2 4.18 5.95 12.09
C ALA A 2 4.58 5.43 10.71
N SER A 3 5.75 4.80 10.60
CA SER A 3 6.18 4.14 9.38
C SER A 3 5.79 2.67 9.45
N LYS A 4 5.20 2.14 8.38
CA LYS A 4 4.89 0.71 8.23
C LYS A 4 5.53 0.15 6.96
N SER A 5 5.93 -1.11 6.98
CA SER A 5 6.29 -1.81 5.76
C SER A 5 5.04 -2.19 4.94
N GLY A 6 5.19 -2.50 3.64
CA GLY A 6 4.04 -2.74 2.76
C GLY A 6 3.18 -3.96 3.13
N ASP A 7 3.77 -4.95 3.80
CA ASP A 7 3.09 -6.12 4.36
C ASP A 7 2.39 -5.82 5.71
N GLU A 8 2.83 -4.78 6.42
CA GLU A 8 2.24 -4.31 7.67
C GLU A 8 1.04 -3.37 7.46
N VAL A 9 0.91 -2.75 6.28
CA VAL A 9 -0.26 -1.92 5.95
C VAL A 9 -1.55 -2.74 5.99
N LYS A 10 -2.58 -2.18 6.62
CA LYS A 10 -3.91 -2.78 6.77
C LYS A 10 -5.01 -1.91 6.17
N VAL A 11 -6.16 -2.51 5.90
CA VAL A 11 -7.39 -1.78 5.53
C VAL A 11 -7.73 -0.81 6.65
N GLY A 12 -8.09 0.42 6.29
CA GLY A 12 -8.36 1.51 7.22
C GLY A 12 -7.16 2.40 7.53
N ASP A 13 -5.92 1.95 7.25
CA ASP A 13 -4.73 2.79 7.36
C ASP A 13 -4.82 3.98 6.40
N THR A 14 -4.32 5.14 6.85
CA THR A 14 -4.27 6.35 6.04
C THR A 14 -2.83 6.58 5.57
N LEU A 15 -2.57 6.35 4.28
CA LEU A 15 -1.23 6.47 3.71
C LEU A 15 -0.99 7.85 3.12
N ILE A 16 0.23 8.34 3.25
CA ILE A 16 0.70 9.50 2.50
C ILE A 16 1.06 9.05 1.09
N VAL A 17 0.23 9.39 0.11
CA VAL A 17 0.38 8.99 -1.30
C VAL A 17 0.53 10.21 -2.20
N GLY A 18 1.38 10.11 -3.23
CA GLY A 18 1.66 11.23 -4.14
C GLY A 18 0.47 11.61 -5.04
N PHE A 19 -0.50 10.73 -5.22
CA PHE A 19 -1.77 11.02 -5.90
C PHE A 19 -2.83 11.51 -4.90
N ASN A 20 -3.78 12.31 -5.34
CA ASN A 20 -4.91 12.79 -4.53
C ASN A 20 -4.53 13.70 -3.32
N GLY A 21 -3.62 14.65 -3.54
CA GLY A 21 -3.36 15.71 -2.55
C GLY A 21 -2.54 15.28 -1.32
N GLY A 22 -1.91 14.11 -1.38
CA GLY A 22 -0.91 13.70 -0.40
C GLY A 22 -1.38 12.64 0.60
N ILE A 23 -2.67 12.32 0.70
CA ILE A 23 -3.19 11.38 1.71
C ILE A 23 -4.38 10.58 1.16
N ALA A 24 -4.40 9.26 1.39
CA ALA A 24 -5.53 8.42 1.03
C ALA A 24 -5.72 7.25 2.03
N GLN A 25 -6.98 6.92 2.33
CA GLN A 25 -7.32 5.80 3.21
C GLN A 25 -7.46 4.50 2.42
N VAL A 26 -6.80 3.43 2.90
CA VAL A 26 -6.84 2.10 2.30
C VAL A 26 -8.23 1.50 2.45
N LYS A 27 -8.88 1.21 1.32
CA LYS A 27 -10.21 0.62 1.23
C LYS A 27 -10.16 -0.90 1.23
N ALA A 28 -9.25 -1.47 0.45
CA ALA A 28 -9.10 -2.92 0.32
C ALA A 28 -7.67 -3.26 -0.06
N LEU A 29 -7.23 -4.45 0.37
CA LEU A 29 -5.95 -5.05 0.04
C LEU A 29 -6.19 -6.38 -0.65
N ARG A 30 -5.38 -6.67 -1.66
CA ARG A 30 -5.32 -7.99 -2.29
C ARG A 30 -3.88 -8.43 -2.48
N PRO A 31 -3.59 -9.74 -2.42
CA PRO A 31 -2.26 -10.25 -2.75
C PRO A 31 -1.86 -9.82 -4.16
N TYR A 32 -0.60 -9.42 -4.33
CA TYR A 32 -0.05 -9.20 -5.66
C TYR A 32 0.07 -10.53 -6.41
N GLN A 33 -0.59 -10.64 -7.56
CA GLN A 33 -0.56 -11.82 -8.42
C GLN A 33 0.25 -11.52 -9.68
N GLY A 34 1.57 -11.61 -9.58
CA GLY A 34 2.49 -11.41 -10.70
C GLY A 34 3.80 -12.16 -10.48
N GLN A 35 4.58 -12.34 -11.55
CA GLN A 35 5.96 -12.81 -11.41
C GLN A 35 6.75 -11.73 -10.71
N LEU A 36 7.11 -11.89 -9.43
CA LEU A 36 8.31 -11.31 -8.79
C LEU A 36 8.36 -11.63 -7.29
N LEU A 37 9.09 -12.70 -6.96
CA LEU A 37 9.39 -13.09 -5.58
C LEU A 37 10.65 -12.36 -5.03
N GLU A 38 11.57 -11.94 -5.89
CA GLU A 38 12.89 -11.44 -5.45
C GLU A 38 12.94 -9.93 -5.18
N LEU A 39 12.31 -9.09 -6.02
CA LEU A 39 12.41 -7.62 -5.85
C LEU A 39 11.30 -7.04 -4.96
N MET A 40 10.13 -7.67 -4.92
CA MET A 40 8.97 -7.12 -4.21
C MET A 40 8.85 -7.66 -2.78
N GLY A 41 9.34 -8.88 -2.56
CA GLY A 41 9.27 -9.58 -1.28
C GLY A 41 7.93 -10.28 -1.05
N GLU A 42 7.99 -11.41 -0.34
CA GLU A 42 6.82 -12.13 0.16
C GLU A 42 5.98 -11.20 1.05
N GLY A 43 4.66 -11.19 0.84
CA GLY A 43 3.75 -10.27 1.54
C GLY A 43 3.45 -8.97 0.78
N THR A 44 3.87 -8.84 -0.48
CA THR A 44 3.49 -7.71 -1.35
C THR A 44 1.99 -7.70 -1.63
N GLN A 45 1.39 -6.51 -1.53
CA GLN A 45 -0.05 -6.31 -1.68
C GLN A 45 -0.36 -5.22 -2.70
N ILE A 46 -1.57 -5.23 -3.25
CA ILE A 46 -2.14 -4.13 -4.00
C ILE A 46 -3.20 -3.47 -3.12
N ALA A 47 -3.03 -2.18 -2.88
CA ALA A 47 -3.97 -1.35 -2.14
C ALA A 47 -4.87 -0.56 -3.09
N SER A 48 -6.16 -0.56 -2.78
CA SER A 48 -7.14 0.37 -3.34
C SER A 48 -7.52 1.40 -2.28
N PHE A 49 -7.93 2.60 -2.69
CA PHE A 49 -8.18 3.70 -1.77
C PHE A 49 -9.59 4.27 -1.91
N HIS A 50 -10.09 4.88 -0.84
CA HIS A 50 -11.35 5.62 -0.90
C HIS A 50 -11.20 6.89 -1.75
N GLY A 51 -12.23 7.19 -2.55
CA GLY A 51 -12.29 8.43 -3.34
C GLY A 51 -11.45 8.44 -4.62
N THR A 52 -10.79 7.34 -4.99
CA THR A 52 -10.02 7.24 -6.23
C THR A 52 -10.08 5.82 -6.82
N PRO A 53 -10.10 5.69 -8.16
CA PRO A 53 -9.96 4.38 -8.81
C PRO A 53 -8.50 3.90 -8.86
N ALA A 54 -7.53 4.72 -8.44
CA ALA A 54 -6.12 4.35 -8.46
C ALA A 54 -5.82 3.21 -7.45
N GLU A 55 -5.09 2.20 -7.93
CA GLU A 55 -4.47 1.19 -7.09
C GLU A 55 -2.98 1.49 -6.92
N MET A 56 -2.41 1.08 -5.80
CA MET A 56 -0.99 1.22 -5.51
C MET A 56 -0.42 -0.12 -5.06
N THR A 57 0.74 -0.46 -5.59
CA THR A 57 1.50 -1.62 -5.16
C THR A 57 2.28 -1.30 -3.89
N LEU A 58 2.03 -2.06 -2.84
CA LEU A 58 2.74 -2.03 -1.57
C LEU A 58 3.75 -3.17 -1.53
N CYS A 59 4.99 -2.89 -1.96
CA CYS A 59 6.08 -3.85 -1.87
C CYS A 59 6.34 -4.17 -0.40
N ALA A 60 6.46 -5.46 -0.05
CA ALA A 60 6.55 -5.92 1.34
C ALA A 60 7.62 -5.17 2.13
N LYS A 61 8.81 -4.97 1.54
CA LYS A 61 9.96 -4.34 2.21
C LYS A 61 10.05 -2.82 2.04
N SER A 62 9.10 -2.19 1.35
CA SER A 62 9.07 -0.72 1.20
C SER A 62 8.40 -0.06 2.39
N VAL A 63 8.92 1.09 2.81
CA VAL A 63 8.39 1.86 3.93
C VAL A 63 7.37 2.88 3.46
N PHE A 64 6.20 2.89 4.09
CA PHE A 64 5.10 3.82 3.86
C PHE A 64 4.82 4.63 5.13
N ASN A 65 4.55 5.92 4.95
CA ASN A 65 4.15 6.80 6.05
C ASN A 65 2.64 6.71 6.26
N VAL A 66 2.26 6.35 7.49
CA VAL A 66 0.86 6.28 7.92
C VAL A 66 0.57 7.48 8.83
N ALA A 67 -0.46 8.24 8.46
CA ALA A 67 -0.94 9.42 9.18
C ALA A 67 -1.74 9.03 10.41
#